data_AF-A0A1V5UH66-F1
#
_entry.id   AF-A0A1V5UH66-F1
#
_cell.length_a   1.000
_cell.length_b   1.000
_cell.length_c   1.000
_cell.angle_alpha   90.00
_cell.angle_beta   90.00
_cell.angle_gamma   90.00
#
_symmetry.space_group_name_H-M   'P 1'
#
loop_
_entity.id
_entity.type
_entity.pdbx_description
1 polymer ?
#
loop_
_entity_poly.entity_id
_entity_poly.type
_entity_poly.pdbx_seq_one_letter_code
_entity_poly.pdbx_strand_id
1 'polypeptide(L)'
;MENRSELRKVKIPNRKIKIFLTLFGTLASTIALTIVTFSWFATIRKAGIENDTVQVVDTYAHSFSCALDGVAVVGDVVEFTPFYPGHVHRKTLTFTLTNLSDDAFSADLFFEQPSTLEEIPYVDTTGKWGAENYYYYLGSQISLTSISLLIDGVTPSYTSGDGQYLVQTSSAGVTKGQVNGVASAVTSIPRLNIIKNVSIPSNKTLNGTLEFTFVDNGTDQSMYFVDWPQEGVSQRLLYAFLHQGV
;
A
#
# COMPACT_ATOMS: atom_id res chain seq x y z
N MET A 1 62.89 -2.01 59.34
CA MET A 1 63.12 -3.19 58.48
C MET A 1 61.89 -3.38 57.62
N GLU A 2 62.13 -3.59 56.34
CA GLU A 2 61.15 -3.76 55.26
C GLU A 2 60.11 -4.85 55.54
N ASN A 3 58.89 -4.67 55.01
CA ASN A 3 58.30 -5.76 54.24
C ASN A 3 57.39 -5.22 53.13
N ARG A 4 57.93 -5.14 51.91
CA ARG A 4 57.17 -5.10 50.67
C ARG A 4 56.86 -6.55 50.30
N SER A 5 55.59 -6.93 50.22
CA SER A 5 55.19 -8.15 49.52
C SER A 5 54.04 -7.84 48.55
N GLU A 6 54.46 -7.46 47.35
CA GLU A 6 53.88 -7.81 46.05
C GLU A 6 52.37 -8.04 45.97
N LEU A 7 51.63 -6.96 45.76
CA LEU A 7 50.43 -7.05 44.92
C LEU A 7 50.90 -7.33 43.48
N ARG A 8 50.75 -8.59 43.05
CA ARG A 8 50.89 -9.02 41.65
C ARG A 8 50.24 -7.98 40.74
N LYS A 9 51.04 -7.25 39.97
CA LYS A 9 50.56 -6.42 38.87
C LYS A 9 49.87 -7.33 37.87
N VAL A 10 48.55 -7.43 37.96
CA VAL A 10 47.71 -7.93 36.87
C VAL A 10 48.11 -7.11 35.64
N LYS A 11 48.67 -7.76 34.63
CA LYS A 11 49.10 -7.12 33.37
C LYS A 11 47.90 -6.35 32.82
N ILE A 12 47.95 -5.04 33.00
CA ILE A 12 46.99 -4.09 32.45
C ILE A 12 47.01 -4.32 30.93
N PRO A 13 45.86 -4.60 30.28
CA PRO A 13 45.85 -4.97 28.88
C PRO A 13 46.47 -3.84 28.05
N ASN A 14 47.29 -4.26 27.08
CA ASN A 14 48.06 -3.43 26.15
C ASN A 14 47.26 -2.18 25.75
N ARG A 15 47.89 -1.00 25.72
CA ARG A 15 47.22 0.29 25.39
C ARG A 15 46.38 0.20 24.12
N LYS A 16 46.80 -0.63 23.15
CA LYS A 16 46.05 -0.97 21.94
C LYS A 16 44.71 -1.68 22.20
N ILE A 17 44.67 -2.63 23.15
CA ILE A 17 43.47 -3.35 23.56
C ILE A 17 42.49 -2.40 24.27
N LYS A 18 42.99 -1.49 25.12
CA LYS A 18 42.14 -0.46 25.73
C LYS A 18 41.51 0.45 24.70
N ILE A 19 42.29 0.96 23.75
CA ILE A 19 41.77 1.82 22.65
C ILE A 19 40.74 1.06 21.81
N PHE A 20 41.02 -0.21 21.46
CA PHE A 20 40.08 -1.05 20.72
C PHE A 20 38.77 -1.27 21.47
N LEU A 21 38.83 -1.61 22.76
CA LEU A 21 37.63 -1.80 23.59
C LEU A 21 36.83 -0.51 23.76
N THR A 22 37.49 0.66 23.87
CA THR A 22 36.82 1.96 23.93
C THR A 22 36.12 2.27 22.60
N LEU A 23 36.80 2.08 21.47
CA LEU A 23 36.20 2.29 20.14
C LEU A 23 35.02 1.35 19.88
N PHE A 24 35.17 0.07 20.24
CA PHE A 24 34.11 -0.93 20.10
C PHE A 24 32.91 -0.60 20.99
N GLY A 25 33.15 -0.20 22.25
CA GLY A 25 32.10 0.24 23.17
C GLY A 25 31.35 1.48 22.68
N THR A 26 32.07 2.46 22.12
CA THR A 26 31.43 3.64 21.51
C THR A 26 30.62 3.27 20.27
N LEU A 27 31.11 2.40 19.39
CA LEU A 27 30.38 1.96 18.19
C LEU A 27 29.11 1.18 18.56
N ALA A 28 29.21 0.24 19.51
CA ALA A 28 28.06 -0.50 20.01
C ALA A 28 27.02 0.43 20.65
N SER A 29 27.46 1.44 21.40
CA SER A 29 26.58 2.44 22.02
C SER A 29 25.91 3.33 20.97
N THR A 30 26.62 3.74 19.93
CA THR A 30 26.05 4.51 18.81
C THR A 30 25.04 3.69 18.02
N ILE A 31 25.31 2.40 17.76
CA ILE A 31 24.37 1.51 17.08
C ILE A 31 23.11 1.31 17.94
N ALA A 32 23.28 1.03 19.23
CA ALA A 32 22.16 0.89 20.16
C ALA A 32 21.33 2.17 20.26
N LEU A 33 22.00 3.34 20.34
CA LEU A 33 21.31 4.63 20.33
C LEU A 33 20.55 4.82 19.02
N THR A 34 21.15 4.57 17.84
CA THR A 34 20.46 4.66 16.55
C THR A 34 19.24 3.74 16.46
N ILE A 35 19.33 2.50 16.95
CA ILE A 35 18.20 1.55 16.96
C ILE A 35 17.11 2.04 17.91
N VAL A 36 17.46 2.53 19.10
CA VAL A 36 16.50 3.06 20.07
C VAL A 36 15.84 4.34 19.55
N THR A 37 16.61 5.25 18.94
CA THR A 37 16.08 6.48 18.34
C THR A 37 15.21 6.16 17.13
N PHE A 38 15.60 5.22 16.26
CA PHE A 38 14.76 4.76 15.15
C PHE A 38 13.48 4.09 15.64
N SER A 39 13.58 3.22 16.66
CA SER A 39 12.41 2.58 17.28
C SER A 39 11.51 3.61 17.95
N TRP A 40 12.07 4.64 18.59
CA TRP A 40 11.33 5.77 19.16
C TRP A 40 10.69 6.63 18.06
N PHE A 41 11.37 6.91 16.94
CA PHE A 41 10.77 7.58 15.77
C PHE A 41 9.65 6.73 15.14
N ALA A 42 9.84 5.42 15.02
CA ALA A 42 8.83 4.49 14.52
C ALA A 42 7.65 4.35 15.49
N THR A 43 7.90 4.45 16.80
CA THR A 43 6.86 4.39 17.84
C THR A 43 6.14 5.72 17.98
N ILE A 44 6.80 6.87 17.81
CA ILE A 44 6.16 8.19 17.74
C ILE A 44 5.34 8.34 16.45
N ARG A 45 5.78 7.78 15.32
CA ARG A 45 4.91 7.62 14.14
C ARG A 45 3.65 6.79 14.42
N LYS A 46 3.68 5.89 15.41
CA LYS A 46 2.53 5.10 15.86
C LYS A 46 1.77 5.70 17.06
N ALA A 47 2.32 6.71 17.72
CA ALA A 47 1.81 7.25 18.97
C ALA A 47 1.77 8.78 18.89
N GLY A 48 0.79 9.28 18.15
CA GLY A 48 0.49 10.70 18.10
C GLY A 48 -0.27 11.06 16.83
N ILE A 49 -1.55 11.39 17.04
CA ILE A 49 -2.50 12.05 16.15
C ILE A 49 -3.57 11.10 15.59
N GLU A 50 -4.80 11.56 15.73
CA GLU A 50 -6.07 10.89 15.53
C GLU A 50 -6.11 10.05 14.25
N ASN A 51 -6.44 8.77 14.46
CA ASN A 51 -6.72 7.80 13.42
C ASN A 51 -8.11 8.11 12.86
N ASP A 52 -8.19 8.48 11.59
CA ASP A 52 -9.18 7.92 10.66
C ASP A 52 -8.84 8.31 9.21
N THR A 53 -8.56 7.28 8.40
CA THR A 53 -8.56 7.21 6.91
C THR A 53 -7.37 7.77 6.11
N VAL A 54 -6.93 6.95 5.12
CA VAL A 54 -5.97 7.17 3.99
C VAL A 54 -4.74 8.02 4.31
N GLN A 55 -3.54 7.50 4.01
CA GLN A 55 -2.33 8.29 4.22
C GLN A 55 -2.31 9.51 3.29
N VAL A 56 -2.51 10.70 3.87
CA VAL A 56 -2.41 11.99 3.18
C VAL A 56 -1.02 12.57 3.35
N VAL A 57 -0.46 13.11 2.27
CA VAL A 57 0.85 13.76 2.27
C VAL A 57 0.69 15.21 1.83
N ASP A 58 0.59 16.18 2.76
CA ASP A 58 0.37 17.59 2.42
C ASP A 58 0.82 18.66 3.46
N THR A 59 0.58 19.94 3.11
CA THR A 59 0.70 21.12 3.98
C THR A 59 -0.62 21.90 4.15
N TYR A 60 -1.76 21.38 3.69
CA TYR A 60 -3.05 22.08 3.63
C TYR A 60 -4.00 21.55 4.70
N ALA A 61 -4.84 22.43 5.25
CA ALA A 61 -5.92 22.01 6.14
C ALA A 61 -7.01 21.29 5.32
N HIS A 62 -7.33 20.06 5.72
CA HIS A 62 -8.31 19.22 5.04
C HIS A 62 -8.98 18.22 6.00
N SER A 63 -10.05 17.58 5.53
CA SER A 63 -10.66 16.40 6.17
C SER A 63 -10.89 15.33 5.11
N PHE A 64 -10.47 14.10 5.38
CA PHE A 64 -10.68 12.96 4.49
C PHE A 64 -11.49 11.86 5.22
N SER A 65 -12.35 11.15 4.48
CA SER A 65 -13.01 9.94 4.96
C SER A 65 -13.20 8.95 3.81
N CYS A 66 -13.19 7.65 4.10
CA CYS A 66 -13.36 6.61 3.10
C CYS A 66 -14.02 5.34 3.67
N ALA A 67 -14.86 4.71 2.86
CA ALA A 67 -15.54 3.46 3.17
C ALA A 67 -15.54 2.52 1.96
N LEU A 68 -15.37 1.23 2.21
CA LEU A 68 -15.49 0.13 1.25
C LEU A 68 -16.80 -0.60 1.53
N ASP A 69 -17.70 -0.63 0.55
CA ASP A 69 -19.04 -1.22 0.66
C ASP A 69 -19.82 -0.71 1.88
N GLY A 70 -19.64 0.58 2.20
CA GLY A 70 -20.26 1.24 3.36
C GLY A 70 -19.57 0.98 4.70
N VAL A 71 -18.52 0.16 4.74
CA VAL A 71 -17.70 -0.08 5.94
C VAL A 71 -16.48 0.83 5.91
N ALA A 72 -16.25 1.60 6.97
CA ALA A 72 -15.09 2.50 7.06
C ALA A 72 -13.77 1.75 6.86
N VAL A 73 -12.87 2.30 6.05
CA VAL A 73 -11.53 1.73 5.83
C VAL A 73 -10.62 2.13 6.99
N VAL A 74 -10.09 1.14 7.72
CA VAL A 74 -9.20 1.36 8.86
C VAL A 74 -7.75 1.10 8.46
N GLY A 75 -6.86 2.07 8.73
CA GLY A 75 -5.42 1.91 8.54
C GLY A 75 -5.00 1.71 7.10
N ASP A 76 -5.46 2.62 6.21
CA ASP A 76 -5.10 2.85 4.79
C ASP A 76 -5.07 1.66 3.81
N VAL A 77 -5.26 0.43 4.29
CA VAL A 77 -5.30 -0.80 3.51
C VAL A 77 -6.71 -1.08 3.00
N VAL A 78 -6.85 -1.16 1.69
CA VAL A 78 -8.05 -1.66 1.02
C VAL A 78 -7.84 -3.14 0.67
N GLU A 79 -8.65 -4.00 1.28
CA GLU A 79 -8.57 -5.45 1.08
C GLU A 79 -9.45 -5.92 -0.08
N PHE A 80 -8.82 -6.59 -1.05
CA PHE A 80 -9.50 -7.24 -2.18
C PHE A 80 -9.55 -8.78 -2.03
N THR A 81 -9.08 -9.36 -0.92
CA THR A 81 -9.05 -10.81 -0.69
C THR A 81 -10.42 -11.51 -0.79
N PRO A 82 -11.55 -10.97 -0.27
CA PRO A 82 -12.85 -11.63 -0.41
C PRO A 82 -13.57 -11.26 -1.73
N PHE A 83 -12.82 -11.09 -2.82
CA PHE A 83 -13.34 -10.70 -4.13
C PHE A 83 -13.48 -11.94 -5.02
N TYR A 84 -14.56 -12.68 -4.81
CA TYR A 84 -14.79 -13.96 -5.46
C TYR A 84 -15.69 -13.83 -6.70
N PRO A 85 -15.49 -14.69 -7.73
CA PRO A 85 -16.52 -14.90 -8.73
C PRO A 85 -17.80 -15.39 -8.04
N GLY A 86 -18.87 -14.59 -8.06
CA GLY A 86 -20.20 -14.98 -7.53
C GLY A 86 -20.67 -14.27 -6.26
N HIS A 87 -19.82 -13.52 -5.56
CA HIS A 87 -20.32 -12.36 -4.80
C HIS A 87 -20.55 -11.22 -5.79
N VAL A 88 -21.58 -10.40 -5.57
CA VAL A 88 -21.96 -9.25 -6.43
C VAL A 88 -20.66 -8.60 -6.91
N HIS A 89 -20.31 -8.75 -8.20
CA HIS A 89 -18.95 -8.68 -8.76
C HIS A 89 -18.30 -7.29 -8.69
N ARG A 90 -18.54 -6.55 -7.62
CA ARG A 90 -18.27 -5.15 -7.47
C ARG A 90 -17.98 -4.86 -6.00
N LYS A 91 -16.93 -4.09 -5.76
CA LYS A 91 -16.77 -3.34 -4.51
C LYS A 91 -16.88 -1.86 -4.82
N THR A 92 -17.55 -1.14 -3.93
CA THR A 92 -17.73 0.30 -4.03
C THR A 92 -16.90 0.99 -2.97
N LEU A 93 -15.93 1.79 -3.40
CA LEU A 93 -15.18 2.67 -2.50
C LEU A 93 -15.78 4.07 -2.55
N THR A 94 -16.34 4.54 -1.45
CA THR A 94 -16.80 5.93 -1.32
C THR A 94 -15.81 6.74 -0.51
N PHE A 95 -15.56 7.99 -0.89
CA PHE A 95 -14.73 8.90 -0.11
C PHE A 95 -15.27 10.33 -0.10
N THR A 96 -14.89 11.08 0.92
CA THR A 96 -15.13 12.52 1.01
C THR A 96 -13.82 13.23 1.31
N LEU A 97 -13.51 14.30 0.57
CA LEU A 97 -12.36 15.17 0.82
C LEU A 97 -12.83 16.62 0.89
N THR A 98 -12.75 17.20 2.09
CA THR A 98 -13.12 18.60 2.34
C THR A 98 -11.86 19.47 2.41
N ASN A 99 -11.83 20.53 1.59
CA ASN A 99 -10.82 21.56 1.68
C ASN A 99 -11.19 22.54 2.81
N LEU A 100 -10.39 22.57 3.88
CA LEU A 100 -10.54 23.47 5.02
C LEU A 100 -9.56 24.66 4.96
N SER A 101 -8.79 24.75 3.89
CA SER A 101 -7.83 25.84 3.64
C SER A 101 -8.50 27.02 2.95
N ASP A 102 -7.89 28.19 3.07
CA ASP A 102 -8.35 29.43 2.41
C ASP A 102 -8.10 29.42 0.89
N ASP A 103 -7.13 28.63 0.43
CA ASP A 103 -6.78 28.48 -0.98
C ASP A 103 -7.29 27.15 -1.56
N ALA A 104 -7.51 27.13 -2.88
CA ALA A 104 -7.78 25.90 -3.61
C ALA A 104 -6.52 25.02 -3.67
N PHE A 105 -6.71 23.69 -3.60
CA PHE A 105 -5.65 22.72 -3.88
C PHE A 105 -6.14 21.69 -4.90
N SER A 106 -5.18 20.97 -5.48
CA SER A 106 -5.42 19.81 -6.33
C SER A 106 -5.16 18.53 -5.55
N ALA A 107 -5.94 17.49 -5.83
CA ALA A 107 -5.78 16.17 -5.22
C ALA A 107 -5.54 15.08 -6.29
N ASP A 108 -4.68 14.13 -5.92
CA ASP A 108 -4.50 12.86 -6.60
C ASP A 108 -4.89 11.74 -5.62
N LEU A 109 -5.66 10.75 -6.08
CA LEU A 109 -5.95 9.53 -5.33
C LEU A 109 -5.35 8.35 -6.08
N PHE A 110 -4.61 7.50 -5.38
CA PHE A 110 -3.94 6.35 -6.00
C PHE A 110 -3.76 5.21 -5.01
N PHE A 111 -3.65 4.00 -5.56
CA PHE A 111 -3.03 2.89 -4.84
C PHE A 111 -1.55 2.89 -5.10
N GLU A 112 -0.75 2.81 -4.03
CA GLU A 112 0.69 2.71 -4.18
C GLU A 112 1.10 1.36 -4.79
N GLN A 113 2.31 1.30 -5.35
CA GLN A 113 2.88 0.03 -5.78
C GLN A 113 2.84 -0.99 -4.62
N PRO A 114 2.23 -2.17 -4.80
CA PRO A 114 2.17 -3.18 -3.74
C PRO A 114 3.56 -3.76 -3.49
N SER A 115 3.86 -4.00 -2.21
CA SER A 115 4.96 -4.84 -1.77
C SER A 115 4.67 -6.32 -2.03
N THR A 116 5.68 -7.16 -1.83
CA THR A 116 5.56 -8.63 -1.95
C THR A 116 4.64 -9.26 -0.91
N LEU A 117 4.22 -8.52 0.13
CA LEU A 117 3.26 -8.99 1.13
C LEU A 117 1.83 -8.51 0.83
N GLU A 118 1.68 -7.50 -0.02
CA GLU A 118 0.38 -6.90 -0.37
C GLU A 118 -0.18 -7.47 -1.69
N GLU A 119 0.67 -8.06 -2.53
CA GLU A 119 0.24 -8.88 -3.65
C GLU A 119 1.06 -10.19 -3.70
N ILE A 120 0.41 -11.29 -3.31
CA ILE A 120 0.99 -12.63 -3.34
C ILE A 120 0.19 -13.45 -4.37
N PRO A 121 0.82 -13.91 -5.46
CA PRO A 121 0.14 -14.75 -6.43
C PRO A 121 -0.08 -16.17 -5.88
N TYR A 122 -1.13 -16.83 -6.38
CA TYR A 122 -1.23 -18.29 -6.29
C TYR A 122 -0.35 -18.93 -7.37
N VAL A 123 0.43 -19.94 -7.01
CA VAL A 123 1.32 -20.67 -7.94
C VAL A 123 0.77 -22.07 -8.19
N ASP A 124 0.32 -22.33 -9.42
CA ASP A 124 -0.20 -23.64 -9.80
C ASP A 124 0.94 -24.62 -10.12
N THR A 125 1.52 -25.21 -9.09
CA THR A 125 2.62 -26.18 -9.21
C THR A 125 2.23 -27.49 -9.88
N THR A 126 0.95 -27.73 -10.15
CA THR A 126 0.44 -29.02 -10.66
C THR A 126 -0.25 -28.92 -12.02
N GLY A 127 -0.51 -27.71 -12.51
CA GLY A 127 -1.30 -27.48 -13.73
C GLY A 127 -2.78 -27.83 -13.55
N LYS A 128 -3.33 -27.64 -12.34
CA LYS A 128 -4.74 -27.90 -12.03
C LYS A 128 -5.69 -26.95 -12.77
N TRP A 129 -5.30 -25.70 -12.94
CA TRP A 129 -6.13 -24.62 -13.51
C TRP A 129 -5.60 -24.08 -14.84
N GLY A 130 -4.53 -24.68 -15.35
CA GLY A 130 -3.82 -24.20 -16.53
C GLY A 130 -2.53 -24.98 -16.74
N ALA A 131 -1.50 -24.28 -17.22
CA ALA A 131 -0.18 -24.90 -17.36
C ALA A 131 0.54 -24.94 -16.00
N GLU A 132 1.36 -25.97 -15.83
CA GLU A 132 2.18 -26.15 -14.63
C GLU A 132 3.11 -24.95 -14.43
N ASN A 133 3.27 -24.54 -13.16
CA ASN A 133 4.08 -23.41 -12.70
C ASN A 133 3.57 -22.03 -13.17
N TYR A 134 2.27 -21.89 -13.42
CA TYR A 134 1.67 -20.59 -13.70
C TYR A 134 1.39 -19.78 -12.43
N TYR A 135 1.58 -18.46 -12.54
CA TYR A 135 1.30 -17.50 -11.49
C TYR A 135 -0.03 -16.82 -11.75
N TYR A 136 -0.95 -16.91 -10.81
CA TYR A 136 -2.26 -16.28 -10.88
C TYR A 136 -2.32 -15.11 -9.91
N TYR A 137 -2.82 -13.98 -10.37
CA TYR A 137 -2.98 -12.76 -9.57
C TYR A 137 -4.46 -12.40 -9.53
N LEU A 138 -5.04 -12.19 -8.34
CA LEU A 138 -6.43 -11.74 -8.25
C LEU A 138 -6.58 -10.32 -8.80
N GLY A 139 -5.58 -9.46 -8.57
CA GLY A 139 -5.61 -8.10 -9.08
C GLY A 139 -5.64 -8.00 -10.61
N SER A 140 -5.30 -9.07 -11.36
CA SER A 140 -5.47 -9.07 -12.83
C SER A 140 -6.91 -9.20 -13.26
N GLN A 141 -7.80 -9.65 -12.39
CA GLN A 141 -9.23 -9.75 -12.65
C GLN A 141 -10.03 -8.62 -12.00
N ILE A 142 -9.39 -7.69 -11.29
CA ILE A 142 -10.07 -6.56 -10.65
C ILE A 142 -9.76 -5.28 -11.42
N SER A 143 -10.80 -4.69 -12.03
CA SER A 143 -10.70 -3.43 -12.77
C SER A 143 -11.43 -2.31 -12.05
N LEU A 144 -10.86 -1.10 -12.07
CA LEU A 144 -11.57 0.13 -11.75
C LEU A 144 -12.49 0.47 -12.92
N THR A 145 -13.80 0.25 -12.76
CA THR A 145 -14.77 0.34 -13.85
C THR A 145 -15.57 1.62 -13.89
N SER A 146 -15.63 2.36 -12.78
CA SER A 146 -16.33 3.63 -12.74
C SER A 146 -15.75 4.54 -11.67
N ILE A 147 -15.59 5.81 -12.02
CA ILE A 147 -15.32 6.92 -11.12
C ILE A 147 -16.43 7.97 -11.25
N SER A 148 -17.05 8.33 -10.13
CA SER A 148 -17.99 9.45 -10.03
C SER A 148 -17.49 10.43 -8.99
N LEU A 149 -17.25 11.67 -9.41
CA LEU A 149 -16.81 12.77 -8.55
C LEU A 149 -17.82 13.91 -8.58
N LEU A 150 -18.13 14.49 -7.42
CA LEU A 150 -19.06 15.60 -7.28
C LEU A 150 -18.56 16.64 -6.28
N ILE A 151 -18.55 17.91 -6.69
CA ILE A 151 -18.42 19.09 -5.83
C ILE A 151 -19.69 19.91 -6.04
N ASP A 152 -20.46 20.15 -4.97
CA ASP A 152 -21.76 20.86 -5.03
C ASP A 152 -22.73 20.29 -6.10
N GLY A 153 -22.68 18.97 -6.34
CA GLY A 153 -23.52 18.30 -7.33
C GLY A 153 -23.03 18.42 -8.78
N VAL A 154 -21.87 19.04 -9.02
CA VAL A 154 -21.25 19.17 -10.35
C VAL A 154 -20.00 18.30 -10.43
N THR A 155 -19.79 17.64 -11.57
CA THR A 155 -18.58 16.85 -11.81
C THR A 155 -17.39 17.77 -12.11
N PRO A 156 -16.33 17.76 -11.28
CA PRO A 156 -15.13 18.55 -11.54
C PRO A 156 -14.34 17.96 -12.72
N SER A 157 -13.37 18.70 -13.24
CA SER A 157 -12.38 18.17 -14.19
C SER A 157 -11.32 17.35 -13.45
N TYR A 158 -10.94 16.20 -14.00
CA TYR A 158 -9.89 15.33 -13.48
C TYR A 158 -9.41 14.36 -14.57
N THR A 159 -8.25 13.76 -14.37
CA THR A 159 -7.81 12.61 -15.17
C THR A 159 -8.28 11.33 -14.48
N SER A 160 -9.09 10.53 -15.19
CA SER A 160 -9.61 9.25 -14.70
C SER A 160 -8.62 8.11 -14.92
N GLY A 161 -8.53 7.21 -13.92
CA GLY A 161 -7.90 5.91 -13.98
C GLY A 161 -8.83 4.76 -14.41
N ASP A 162 -10.05 5.06 -14.85
CA ASP A 162 -11.02 4.05 -15.27
C ASP A 162 -10.45 3.10 -16.34
N GLY A 163 -10.83 1.83 -16.23
CA GLY A 163 -10.38 0.73 -17.07
C GLY A 163 -9.05 0.09 -16.66
N GLN A 164 -8.33 0.66 -15.67
CA GLN A 164 -7.10 0.07 -15.16
C GLN A 164 -7.37 -1.16 -14.28
N TYR A 165 -6.44 -2.10 -14.28
CA TYR A 165 -6.46 -3.30 -13.44
C TYR A 165 -5.49 -3.14 -12.27
N LEU A 166 -5.77 -3.78 -11.14
CA LEU A 166 -4.88 -3.76 -9.98
C LEU A 166 -3.53 -4.45 -10.25
N VAL A 167 -3.49 -5.38 -11.21
CA VAL A 167 -2.28 -6.01 -11.76
C VAL A 167 -2.43 -6.14 -13.27
N GLN A 168 -1.48 -5.60 -14.02
CA GLN A 168 -1.49 -5.74 -15.48
C GLN A 168 -0.83 -7.05 -15.90
N THR A 169 -1.50 -7.84 -16.75
CA THR A 169 -0.89 -9.01 -17.41
C THR A 169 -1.01 -8.84 -18.93
N SER A 170 -1.79 -9.66 -19.61
CA SER A 170 -2.03 -9.59 -21.05
C SER A 170 -3.52 -9.74 -21.34
N SER A 171 -4.02 -9.04 -22.35
CA SER A 171 -5.37 -9.24 -22.89
C SER A 171 -5.38 -10.15 -24.13
N ALA A 172 -4.24 -10.74 -24.50
CA ALA A 172 -4.15 -11.59 -25.67
C ALA A 172 -4.92 -12.91 -25.45
N GLY A 173 -5.82 -13.23 -26.37
CA GLY A 173 -6.56 -14.50 -26.37
C GLY A 173 -7.73 -14.59 -25.38
N VAL A 174 -8.09 -13.49 -24.71
CA VAL A 174 -9.28 -13.42 -23.84
C VAL A 174 -10.36 -12.54 -24.48
N THR A 175 -11.62 -12.80 -24.14
CA THR A 175 -12.76 -12.04 -24.70
C THR A 175 -12.86 -10.64 -24.09
N LYS A 176 -12.49 -10.50 -22.82
CA LYS A 176 -12.43 -9.25 -22.06
C LYS A 176 -11.36 -9.39 -20.97
N GLY A 177 -10.90 -8.26 -20.46
CA GLY A 177 -9.97 -8.22 -19.32
C GLY A 177 -8.58 -8.78 -19.58
N GLN A 178 -8.06 -9.51 -18.61
CA GLN A 178 -6.67 -9.97 -18.56
C GLN A 178 -6.61 -11.49 -18.40
N VAL A 179 -5.56 -12.13 -18.88
CA VAL A 179 -5.30 -13.56 -18.65
C VAL A 179 -5.18 -13.88 -17.16
N ASN A 180 -5.74 -15.02 -16.74
CA ASN A 180 -5.76 -15.45 -15.33
C ASN A 180 -4.35 -15.74 -14.80
N GLY A 181 -3.56 -16.46 -15.60
CA GLY A 181 -2.25 -16.96 -15.21
C GLY A 181 -1.16 -16.57 -16.21
N VAL A 182 0.04 -16.33 -15.70
CA VAL A 182 1.24 -16.01 -16.49
C VAL A 182 2.35 -17.01 -16.21
N ALA A 183 3.17 -17.29 -17.24
CA ALA A 183 4.28 -18.26 -17.15
C ALA A 183 5.49 -17.76 -16.34
N SER A 184 5.49 -16.50 -15.92
CA SER A 184 6.58 -15.90 -15.14
C SER A 184 5.98 -14.87 -14.19
N ALA A 185 6.52 -14.80 -12.97
CA ALA A 185 6.06 -13.86 -11.96
C ALA A 185 6.11 -12.42 -12.48
N VAL A 186 5.07 -11.65 -12.18
CA VAL A 186 5.05 -10.20 -12.43
C VAL A 186 6.01 -9.55 -11.44
N THR A 187 7.10 -8.99 -11.94
CA THR A 187 8.19 -8.43 -11.10
C THR A 187 8.01 -6.94 -10.78
N SER A 188 7.08 -6.27 -11.46
CA SER A 188 6.76 -4.86 -11.21
C SER A 188 5.28 -4.61 -11.45
N ILE A 189 4.59 -4.18 -10.41
CA ILE A 189 3.20 -3.73 -10.46
C ILE A 189 3.24 -2.21 -10.21
N PRO A 190 2.94 -1.37 -11.22
CA PRO A 190 3.00 0.07 -11.04
C PRO A 190 1.90 0.54 -10.10
N ARG A 191 2.09 1.73 -9.53
CA ARG A 191 1.02 2.43 -8.82
C ARG A 191 -0.21 2.61 -9.72
N LEU A 192 -1.40 2.42 -9.16
CA LEU A 192 -2.65 2.63 -9.86
C LEU A 192 -3.17 4.03 -9.53
N ASN A 193 -3.15 4.92 -10.51
CA ASN A 193 -3.68 6.27 -10.31
C ASN A 193 -5.18 6.25 -10.57
N ILE A 194 -5.97 6.52 -9.54
CA ILE A 194 -7.43 6.47 -9.60
C ILE A 194 -7.95 7.79 -10.16
N ILE A 195 -7.61 8.90 -9.51
CA ILE A 195 -7.93 10.25 -9.98
C ILE A 195 -6.67 11.10 -9.91
N LYS A 196 -6.51 12.01 -10.88
CA LYS A 196 -5.45 13.03 -10.82
C LYS A 196 -5.96 14.42 -11.10
N ASN A 197 -5.28 15.39 -10.49
CA ASN A 197 -5.45 16.82 -10.71
C ASN A 197 -6.90 17.30 -10.52
N VAL A 198 -7.62 16.74 -9.54
CA VAL A 198 -8.95 17.28 -9.21
C VAL A 198 -8.78 18.51 -8.33
N SER A 199 -9.20 19.67 -8.84
CA SER A 199 -9.16 20.92 -8.09
C SER A 199 -10.34 21.01 -7.12
N ILE A 200 -10.04 21.27 -5.84
CA ILE A 200 -11.02 21.40 -4.77
C ILE A 200 -10.96 22.86 -4.27
N PRO A 201 -11.97 23.68 -4.57
CA PRO A 201 -12.01 25.05 -4.10
C PRO A 201 -12.03 25.14 -2.57
N SER A 202 -11.61 26.29 -2.04
CA SER A 202 -11.66 26.56 -0.60
C SER A 202 -13.07 26.34 -0.04
N ASN A 203 -13.14 25.71 1.14
CA ASN A 203 -14.37 25.41 1.86
C ASN A 203 -15.37 24.53 1.08
N LYS A 204 -14.90 23.74 0.11
CA LYS A 204 -15.72 22.78 -0.65
C LYS A 204 -15.36 21.34 -0.33
N THR A 205 -16.33 20.46 -0.56
CA THR A 205 -16.18 19.01 -0.37
C THR A 205 -16.30 18.28 -1.70
N LEU A 206 -15.28 17.49 -2.02
CA LEU A 206 -15.31 16.50 -3.06
C LEU A 206 -15.89 15.20 -2.52
N ASN A 207 -16.97 14.73 -3.13
CA ASN A 207 -17.52 13.40 -2.89
C ASN A 207 -17.12 12.49 -4.05
N GLY A 208 -16.60 11.32 -3.74
CA GLY A 208 -16.18 10.33 -4.72
C GLY A 208 -16.83 8.97 -4.50
N THR A 209 -17.19 8.31 -5.59
CA THR A 209 -17.62 6.91 -5.62
C THR A 209 -16.82 6.20 -6.70
N LEU A 210 -16.13 5.13 -6.32
CA LEU A 210 -15.32 4.28 -7.20
C LEU A 210 -15.93 2.88 -7.23
N GLU A 211 -15.99 2.27 -8.39
CA GLU A 211 -16.44 0.89 -8.54
C GLU A 211 -15.30 0.00 -9.06
N PHE A 212 -14.93 -0.99 -8.26
CA PHE A 212 -13.99 -2.03 -8.65
C PHE A 212 -14.75 -3.30 -8.99
N THR A 213 -14.59 -3.85 -10.19
CA THR A 213 -15.37 -4.97 -10.69
C THR A 213 -14.51 -6.19 -11.00
N PHE A 214 -15.02 -7.39 -10.71
CA PHE A 214 -14.41 -8.64 -11.16
C PHE A 214 -14.73 -8.85 -12.63
N VAL A 215 -13.70 -8.84 -13.45
CA VAL A 215 -13.83 -9.00 -14.89
C VAL A 215 -13.72 -10.47 -15.21
N ASP A 216 -14.87 -11.09 -15.46
CA ASP A 216 -14.88 -12.38 -16.15
C ASP A 216 -14.22 -12.21 -17.52
N ASN A 217 -13.23 -13.04 -17.85
CA ASN A 217 -12.45 -12.92 -19.08
C ASN A 217 -12.81 -13.97 -20.15
N GLY A 218 -13.84 -14.79 -19.91
CA GLY A 218 -14.28 -15.87 -20.77
C GLY A 218 -13.47 -17.17 -20.61
N THR A 219 -12.66 -17.30 -19.57
CA THR A 219 -11.87 -18.50 -19.26
C THR A 219 -12.22 -19.05 -17.88
N ASP A 220 -11.75 -20.25 -17.54
CA ASP A 220 -11.99 -20.83 -16.21
C ASP A 220 -11.29 -20.03 -15.11
N GLN A 221 -12.09 -19.38 -14.28
CA GLN A 221 -11.67 -18.54 -13.15
C GLN A 221 -11.95 -19.20 -11.79
N SER A 222 -12.28 -20.49 -11.77
CA SER A 222 -12.63 -21.23 -10.55
C SER A 222 -11.49 -21.26 -9.52
N MET A 223 -10.24 -21.12 -9.96
CA MET A 223 -9.07 -20.98 -9.08
C MET A 223 -9.25 -19.85 -8.05
N TYR A 224 -9.80 -18.70 -8.46
CA TYR A 224 -10.00 -17.55 -7.58
C TYR A 224 -11.02 -17.80 -6.47
N PHE A 225 -11.89 -18.80 -6.64
CA PHE A 225 -12.85 -19.22 -5.64
C PHE A 225 -12.34 -20.37 -4.76
N VAL A 226 -11.62 -21.32 -5.37
CA VAL A 226 -11.26 -22.59 -4.71
C VAL A 226 -9.93 -22.49 -3.97
N ASP A 227 -8.85 -22.09 -4.65
CA ASP A 227 -7.49 -22.19 -4.10
C ASP A 227 -6.91 -20.81 -3.71
N TRP A 228 -7.27 -19.73 -4.41
CA TRP A 228 -6.85 -18.37 -4.03
C TRP A 228 -7.10 -18.00 -2.57
N PRO A 229 -8.28 -18.29 -1.95
CA PRO A 229 -8.54 -17.89 -0.56
C PRO A 229 -7.56 -18.46 0.48
N GLN A 230 -6.82 -19.52 0.13
CA GLN A 230 -5.89 -20.18 1.05
C GLN A 230 -4.46 -19.66 0.94
N GLU A 231 -4.09 -19.10 -0.22
CA GLU A 231 -2.69 -18.90 -0.59
C GLU A 231 -2.41 -17.48 -1.13
N GLY A 232 -3.41 -16.85 -1.76
CA GLY A 232 -3.26 -15.56 -2.42
C GLY A 232 -3.57 -14.37 -1.52
N VAL A 233 -2.93 -13.24 -1.80
CA VAL A 233 -3.19 -11.96 -1.12
C VAL A 233 -3.31 -10.85 -2.16
N SER A 234 -4.33 -10.01 -2.04
CA SER A 234 -4.46 -8.78 -2.83
C SER A 234 -4.98 -7.65 -1.95
N GLN A 235 -4.06 -6.76 -1.58
CA GLN A 235 -4.27 -5.61 -0.71
C GLN A 235 -3.61 -4.39 -1.35
N ARG A 236 -4.18 -3.21 -1.16
CA ARG A 236 -3.62 -1.96 -1.67
C ARG A 236 -3.63 -0.90 -0.59
N LEU A 237 -2.50 -0.22 -0.43
CA LEU A 237 -2.44 1.01 0.34
C LEU A 237 -3.02 2.16 -0.48
N LEU A 238 -4.03 2.81 0.05
CA LEU A 238 -4.68 3.96 -0.55
C LEU A 238 -4.03 5.24 -0.03
N TYR A 239 -3.73 6.15 -0.95
CA TYR A 239 -3.10 7.43 -0.68
C TYR A 239 -3.83 8.57 -1.37
N ALA A 240 -3.87 9.71 -0.70
CA ALA A 240 -4.23 10.99 -1.30
C ALA A 240 -3.01 11.94 -1.26
N PHE A 241 -2.61 12.45 -2.42
CA PHE A 241 -1.56 13.46 -2.51
C PHE A 241 -2.18 14.81 -2.85
N LEU A 242 -1.94 15.81 -2.00
CA LEU A 242 -2.52 17.14 -2.15
C LEU A 242 -1.42 18.13 -2.51
N HIS A 243 -1.66 18.97 -3.51
CA HIS A 243 -0.67 19.91 -4.01
C HIS A 243 -1.33 21.19 -4.52
N GLN A 244 -0.54 22.25 -4.66
CA GLN A 244 -1.04 23.51 -5.18
C GLN A 244 -1.60 23.31 -6.60
N GLY A 245 -2.81 23.83 -6.84
CA GLY A 245 -3.38 23.89 -8.17
C GLY A 245 -2.58 24.89 -9.01
N VAL A 246 -2.21 24.50 -10.22
CA VAL A 246 -1.61 25.42 -11.23
C VAL A 246 -2.70 26.32 -11.80
#